data_AF-A0A0M2DWG5-F1
#
_entry.id   AF-A0A0M2DWG5-F1
#
_cell.length_a   1.000
_cell.length_b   1.000
_cell.length_c   1.000
_cell.angle_alpha   90.00
_cell.angle_beta   90.00
_cell.angle_gamma   90.00
#
_symmetry.space_group_name_H-M   'P 1'
#
loop_
_entity.id
_entity.type
_entity.pdbx_description
1 polymer ?
#
loop_
_entity_poly.entity_id
_entity_poly.type
_entity_poly.pdbx_seq_one_letter_code
_entity_poly.pdbx_strand_id
1 'polypeptide(L)'
;MNVILGGGDVGKTTILEAIALLLSPSNTAVISEADYWARDSAQEFVIEAVMTLPDTTGIGSQNTFAWPWAWNGQDAITPSADGEGDLLAPGEPVYRVRVRGTTELELVWEVMQPNEEFDHFSTAVRRRIGLVRMGADERNDRDLRLVYGSALDRLLADNALRARIGKEVAGLNLHDSLNDKAKEAIELLDTRMAGAALPSDLKLGLTTSQGLSIGALIGLMATKNGVALPLSSWGAGTRRMAALEIASSTDKEASITLIDEIERGLEPYRLRKLINILASQHGQIFLTTHSPVAISCAEDAHLWYLDSLGSIGALPRDKIRSQQKRDPETFLARVAVIAEGPTEVGFLQYLLEKAFKGNPLDHGVRVCDGQGNSATLDLLETLASSGLLFAGLVDDEGTAPERWKKLKDKIKGRLHQWPKGCTEYHVIGAVPEANLLALLKDTEGELDGYRLRTLAERLGLQDKSTEAIEAALKASGKTWRELIIAAASGCNDGAPAGQEKVWKKHSQQWFKSTVGGQELAQKMVALGAWEEIQPQLLPLINAVLAAVGLQTLQKLDL
;
A
#
# COMPACT_ATOMS: atom_id res chain seq x y z
N MET A 1 2.60 1.15 13.02
CA MET A 1 1.56 1.05 11.96
C MET A 1 2.15 0.38 10.72
N ASN A 2 1.44 -0.58 10.14
CA ASN A 2 1.83 -1.36 8.96
C ASN A 2 0.83 -1.08 7.82
N VAL A 3 1.34 -0.64 6.67
CA VAL A 3 0.55 -0.35 5.47
C VAL A 3 0.87 -1.40 4.41
N ILE A 4 -0.13 -2.20 4.04
CA ILE A 4 0.00 -3.24 3.02
C ILE A 4 -0.52 -2.69 1.69
N LEU A 5 0.41 -2.56 0.74
CA LEU A 5 0.19 -2.11 -0.63
C LEU A 5 0.25 -3.30 -1.59
N GLY A 6 -0.22 -3.13 -2.81
CA GLY A 6 -0.27 -4.19 -3.81
C GLY A 6 -1.40 -3.99 -4.82
N GLY A 7 -1.32 -4.69 -5.95
CA GLY A 7 -2.32 -4.63 -7.03
C GLY A 7 -3.74 -5.02 -6.59
N GLY A 8 -4.70 -4.92 -7.52
CA GLY A 8 -6.02 -5.51 -7.33
C GLY A 8 -5.93 -7.03 -7.18
N ASP A 9 -6.76 -7.61 -6.32
CA ASP A 9 -6.94 -9.06 -6.17
C ASP A 9 -5.68 -9.89 -5.82
N VAL A 10 -4.63 -9.25 -5.28
CA VAL A 10 -3.40 -9.93 -4.86
C VAL A 10 -3.46 -10.53 -3.44
N GLY A 11 -4.58 -10.39 -2.72
CA GLY A 11 -4.77 -10.97 -1.39
C GLY A 11 -4.52 -10.03 -0.19
N LYS A 12 -4.48 -8.70 -0.39
CA LYS A 12 -4.28 -7.73 0.71
C LYS A 12 -5.37 -7.84 1.79
N THR A 13 -6.64 -7.86 1.35
CA THR A 13 -7.79 -8.07 2.22
C THR A 13 -7.73 -9.46 2.85
N THR A 14 -7.32 -10.48 2.09
CA THR A 14 -7.16 -11.86 2.60
C THR A 14 -6.16 -11.93 3.76
N ILE A 15 -5.05 -11.18 3.73
CA ILE A 15 -4.12 -11.10 4.89
C ILE A 15 -4.83 -10.50 6.11
N LEU A 16 -5.56 -9.40 5.95
CA LEU A 16 -6.33 -8.82 7.06
C LEU A 16 -7.40 -9.79 7.58
N GLU A 17 -8.06 -10.54 6.70
CA GLU A 17 -9.05 -11.54 7.07
C GLU A 17 -8.44 -12.74 7.79
N ALA A 18 -7.24 -13.18 7.39
CA ALA A 18 -6.50 -14.23 8.07
C ALA A 18 -6.14 -13.83 9.51
N ILE A 19 -5.63 -12.60 9.70
CA ILE A 19 -5.36 -12.05 11.04
C ILE A 19 -6.67 -11.96 11.84
N ALA A 20 -7.76 -11.51 11.21
CA ALA A 20 -9.05 -11.38 11.88
C ALA A 20 -9.63 -12.73 12.31
N LEU A 21 -9.46 -13.77 11.50
CA LEU A 21 -9.93 -15.13 11.78
C LEU A 21 -9.12 -15.76 12.92
N LEU A 22 -7.80 -15.64 12.86
CA LEU A 22 -6.88 -16.13 13.88
C LEU A 22 -7.19 -15.53 15.26
N LEU A 23 -7.45 -14.22 15.30
CA LEU A 23 -7.66 -13.47 16.54
C LEU A 23 -9.14 -13.24 16.87
N SER A 24 -10.05 -13.98 16.23
CA SER A 24 -11.49 -13.79 16.42
C SER A 24 -11.90 -13.93 17.91
N PRO A 25 -12.64 -12.96 18.49
CA PRO A 25 -13.05 -12.99 19.90
C PRO A 25 -14.24 -13.95 20.18
N SER A 26 -14.66 -14.73 19.19
CA SER A 26 -15.74 -15.71 19.24
C SER A 26 -15.51 -16.86 18.27
N ASN A 27 -16.07 -18.03 18.57
CA ASN A 27 -16.02 -19.22 17.71
C ASN A 27 -17.19 -19.30 16.72
N THR A 28 -17.90 -18.19 16.50
CA THR A 28 -19.10 -18.14 15.64
C THR A 28 -18.78 -17.85 14.18
N ALA A 29 -17.51 -17.73 13.82
CA ALA A 29 -17.12 -17.59 12.43
C ALA A 29 -17.52 -18.86 11.69
N VAL A 30 -18.17 -18.70 10.54
CA VAL A 30 -18.59 -19.81 9.68
C VAL A 30 -17.70 -19.76 8.46
N ILE A 31 -17.18 -20.92 8.09
CA ILE A 31 -16.42 -21.12 6.85
C ILE A 31 -17.24 -21.95 5.87
N SER A 32 -16.83 -21.91 4.63
CA SER A 32 -17.42 -22.60 3.50
C SER A 32 -16.33 -23.26 2.65
N GLU A 33 -16.72 -24.12 1.71
CA GLU A 33 -15.79 -24.71 0.73
C GLU A 33 -15.00 -23.64 -0.05
N ALA A 34 -15.53 -22.43 -0.18
CA ALA A 34 -14.88 -21.34 -0.92
C ALA A 34 -13.65 -20.77 -0.18
N ASP A 35 -13.54 -21.02 1.14
CA ASP A 35 -12.43 -20.53 1.96
C ASP A 35 -11.18 -21.44 1.86
N TYR A 36 -11.32 -22.62 1.24
CA TYR A 36 -10.25 -23.59 1.05
C TYR A 36 -9.49 -23.34 -0.25
N TRP A 37 -8.20 -23.64 -0.25
CA TRP A 37 -7.35 -23.49 -1.44
C TRP A 37 -7.91 -24.30 -2.61
N ALA A 38 -8.10 -23.64 -3.75
CA ALA A 38 -8.73 -24.21 -4.95
C ALA A 38 -10.10 -24.88 -4.68
N ARG A 39 -10.77 -24.52 -3.57
CA ARG A 39 -11.98 -25.16 -3.05
C ARG A 39 -11.84 -26.64 -2.69
N ASP A 40 -10.63 -27.09 -2.40
CA ASP A 40 -10.36 -28.45 -1.96
C ASP A 40 -10.52 -28.56 -0.43
N SER A 41 -11.73 -28.87 0.02
CA SER A 41 -12.03 -29.12 1.44
C SER A 41 -11.57 -30.49 1.93
N ALA A 42 -10.93 -31.32 1.09
CA ALA A 42 -10.27 -32.54 1.54
C ALA A 42 -8.93 -32.29 2.22
N GLN A 43 -8.41 -31.06 2.14
CA GLN A 43 -7.20 -30.60 2.83
C GLN A 43 -7.56 -29.54 3.87
N GLU A 44 -6.97 -29.61 5.06
CA GLU A 44 -7.12 -28.53 6.04
C GLU A 44 -6.36 -27.27 5.56
N PHE A 45 -6.88 -26.08 5.89
CA PHE A 45 -6.09 -24.87 5.83
C PHE A 45 -5.55 -24.50 7.22
N VAL A 46 -4.39 -23.85 7.27
CA VAL A 46 -3.77 -23.39 8.52
C VAL A 46 -3.35 -21.94 8.37
N ILE A 47 -3.74 -21.10 9.33
CA ILE A 47 -3.24 -19.74 9.49
C ILE A 47 -2.51 -19.68 10.81
N GLU A 48 -1.22 -19.37 10.79
CA GLU A 48 -0.35 -19.35 11.96
C GLU A 48 0.31 -17.98 12.11
N ALA A 49 0.51 -17.55 13.36
CA ALA A 49 1.31 -16.38 13.69
C ALA A 49 2.20 -16.66 14.90
N VAL A 50 3.39 -16.06 14.87
CA VAL A 50 4.27 -15.93 16.04
C VAL A 50 4.12 -14.53 16.58
N MET A 51 3.75 -14.39 17.85
CA MET A 51 3.49 -13.08 18.43
C MET A 51 3.80 -13.00 19.93
N THR A 52 4.27 -11.84 20.37
CA THR A 52 4.33 -11.50 21.81
C THR A 52 2.91 -11.25 22.31
N LEU A 53 2.53 -11.88 23.42
CA LEU A 53 1.25 -11.65 24.10
C LEU A 53 1.53 -11.14 25.51
N PRO A 54 1.10 -9.91 25.86
CA PRO A 54 1.26 -9.37 27.20
C PRO A 54 0.54 -10.23 28.25
N ASP A 55 1.02 -10.23 29.49
CA ASP A 55 0.40 -10.96 30.61
C ASP A 55 -1.06 -10.55 30.86
N THR A 56 -1.43 -9.32 30.51
CA THR A 56 -2.80 -8.79 30.58
C THR A 56 -3.79 -9.57 29.70
N THR A 57 -3.31 -10.32 28.70
CA THR A 57 -4.12 -11.24 27.91
C THR A 57 -4.53 -12.49 28.67
N GLY A 58 -3.81 -12.83 29.75
CA GLY A 58 -4.02 -14.04 30.54
C GLY A 58 -3.68 -15.33 29.81
N ILE A 59 -2.77 -15.27 28.82
CA ILE A 59 -2.28 -16.46 28.09
C ILE A 59 -1.65 -17.50 29.02
N GLY A 60 -0.98 -17.06 30.10
CA GLY A 60 -0.40 -17.95 31.11
C GLY A 60 -1.38 -18.43 32.20
N SER A 61 -2.63 -17.93 32.22
CA SER A 61 -3.64 -18.27 33.25
C SER A 61 -4.83 -19.06 32.71
N GLN A 62 -4.67 -19.64 31.52
CA GLN A 62 -5.67 -20.54 30.94
C GLN A 62 -5.67 -21.89 31.68
N ASN A 63 -6.72 -22.69 31.53
CA ASN A 63 -6.83 -23.99 32.19
C ASN A 63 -5.63 -24.91 31.86
N THR A 64 -5.14 -24.85 30.63
CA THR A 64 -3.85 -25.44 30.24
C THR A 64 -2.83 -24.33 30.06
N PHE A 65 -1.68 -24.46 30.71
CA PHE A 65 -0.63 -23.46 30.66
C PHE A 65 0.01 -23.41 29.26
N ALA A 66 0.04 -22.23 28.65
CA ALA A 66 0.76 -22.00 27.40
C ALA A 66 2.21 -21.62 27.71
N TRP A 67 3.17 -22.43 27.26
CA TRP A 67 4.59 -22.16 27.42
C TRP A 67 5.11 -21.26 26.28
N PRO A 68 5.84 -20.19 26.59
CA PRO A 68 6.41 -19.33 25.57
C PRO A 68 7.60 -20.00 24.87
N TRP A 69 7.75 -19.68 23.59
CA TRP A 69 8.97 -19.88 22.81
C TRP A 69 9.93 -18.70 23.01
N ALA A 70 11.20 -18.85 22.66
CA ALA A 70 12.16 -17.76 22.64
C ALA A 70 12.31 -17.21 21.21
N TRP A 71 12.21 -15.90 21.02
CA TRP A 71 12.45 -15.27 19.72
C TRP A 71 13.95 -15.03 19.48
N ASN A 72 14.50 -15.56 18.39
CA ASN A 72 15.92 -15.36 18.03
C ASN A 72 16.16 -14.17 17.06
N GLY A 73 15.12 -13.40 16.75
CA GLY A 73 15.15 -12.34 15.73
C GLY A 73 14.58 -12.76 14.37
N GLN A 74 14.43 -14.05 14.12
CA GLN A 74 13.97 -14.59 12.84
C GLN A 74 12.89 -15.68 12.99
N ASP A 75 12.99 -16.51 14.03
CA ASP A 75 12.04 -17.57 14.32
C ASP A 75 11.88 -17.79 15.83
N ALA A 76 10.77 -18.42 16.20
CA ALA A 76 10.52 -18.93 17.54
C ALA A 76 11.27 -20.26 17.73
N ILE A 77 12.21 -20.27 18.65
CA ILE A 77 13.01 -21.44 18.98
C ILE A 77 12.67 -21.94 20.38
N THR A 78 12.88 -23.23 20.61
CA THR A 78 12.70 -23.83 21.93
C THR A 78 13.65 -23.15 22.92
N PRO A 79 13.15 -22.70 24.09
CA PRO A 79 14.01 -22.09 25.11
C PRO A 79 15.09 -23.09 25.57
N SER A 80 16.36 -22.68 25.58
CA SER A 80 17.47 -23.50 26.09
C SER A 80 17.41 -23.61 27.63
N ALA A 81 17.47 -24.85 28.14
CA ALA A 81 17.38 -25.12 29.58
C ALA A 81 18.67 -24.78 30.35
N ASP A 82 19.81 -24.71 29.66
CA ASP A 82 21.13 -24.55 30.28
C ASP A 82 21.66 -23.13 30.07
N GLY A 83 21.67 -22.33 31.13
CA GLY A 83 22.26 -20.98 31.15
C GLY A 83 23.80 -20.94 31.10
N GLU A 84 24.46 -21.95 30.51
CA GLU A 84 25.93 -22.10 30.50
C GLU A 84 26.56 -22.17 29.10
N GLY A 85 25.84 -21.75 28.05
CA GLY A 85 26.46 -21.48 26.75
C GLY A 85 26.68 -19.98 26.55
N ASP A 86 27.93 -19.55 26.38
CA ASP A 86 28.24 -18.30 25.71
C ASP A 86 27.56 -18.33 24.32
N LEU A 87 26.37 -17.74 24.19
CA LEU A 87 25.76 -17.11 23.01
C LEU A 87 24.24 -16.96 23.19
N LEU A 88 23.79 -15.69 23.17
CA LEU A 88 22.42 -15.16 23.11
C LEU A 88 21.69 -14.99 24.44
N ALA A 89 21.38 -13.72 24.76
CA ALA A 89 20.46 -13.33 25.83
C ALA A 89 19.13 -14.10 25.70
N PRO A 90 18.40 -14.35 26.81
CA PRO A 90 17.09 -14.99 26.75
C PRO A 90 16.22 -14.21 25.76
N GLY A 91 15.85 -14.85 24.65
CA GLY A 91 15.05 -14.23 23.59
C GLY A 91 13.71 -13.75 24.14
N GLU A 92 13.12 -12.75 23.47
CA GLU A 92 11.81 -12.23 23.85
C GLU A 92 10.77 -13.37 23.84
N PRO A 93 9.93 -13.51 24.89
CA PRO A 93 8.95 -14.58 24.97
C PRO A 93 7.84 -14.39 23.93
N VAL A 94 7.66 -15.37 23.07
CA VAL A 94 6.65 -15.35 22.00
C VAL A 94 5.79 -16.60 22.01
N TYR A 95 4.56 -16.49 21.51
CA TYR A 95 3.63 -17.60 21.38
C TYR A 95 3.35 -17.88 19.91
N ARG A 96 3.35 -19.17 19.54
CA ARG A 96 2.90 -19.64 18.24
C ARG A 96 1.43 -19.99 18.32
N VAL A 97 0.58 -19.24 17.64
CA VAL A 97 -0.88 -19.43 17.65
C VAL A 97 -1.37 -19.71 16.25
N ARG A 98 -2.38 -20.57 16.11
CA ARG A 98 -2.97 -20.90 14.81
C ARG A 98 -4.49 -21.06 14.85
N VAL A 99 -5.09 -20.92 13.68
CA VAL A 99 -6.47 -21.35 13.39
C VAL A 99 -6.45 -22.29 12.20
N ARG A 100 -7.20 -23.38 12.29
CA ARG A 100 -7.34 -24.38 11.23
C ARG A 100 -8.78 -24.51 10.80
N GLY A 101 -9.00 -24.69 9.50
CA GLY A 101 -10.27 -25.20 8.97
C GLY A 101 -10.15 -26.68 8.70
N THR A 102 -11.01 -27.50 9.31
CA THR A 102 -11.00 -28.96 9.19
C THR A 102 -11.74 -29.45 7.94
N THR A 103 -11.57 -30.72 7.60
CA THR A 103 -12.30 -31.36 6.48
C THR A 103 -13.81 -31.37 6.65
N GLU A 104 -14.30 -31.15 7.87
CA GLU A 104 -15.72 -31.04 8.23
C GLU A 104 -16.24 -29.59 8.18
N LEU A 105 -15.42 -28.64 7.69
CA LEU A 105 -15.72 -27.21 7.66
C LEU A 105 -15.90 -26.59 9.06
N GLU A 106 -15.17 -27.11 10.04
CA GLU A 106 -15.12 -26.55 11.39
C GLU A 106 -13.82 -25.76 11.63
N LEU A 107 -13.89 -24.77 12.53
CA LEU A 107 -12.73 -23.96 12.91
C LEU A 107 -12.17 -24.38 14.26
N VAL A 108 -10.86 -24.59 14.32
CA VAL A 108 -10.14 -24.96 15.55
C VAL A 108 -9.02 -23.95 15.82
N TRP A 109 -9.03 -23.33 17.00
CA TRP A 109 -8.02 -22.35 17.44
C TRP A 109 -7.08 -22.98 18.46
N GLU A 110 -5.77 -22.85 18.21
CA GLU A 110 -4.74 -23.57 18.96
C GLU A 110 -3.51 -22.71 19.25
N VAL A 111 -2.81 -23.06 20.33
CA VAL A 111 -1.48 -22.57 20.69
C VAL A 111 -0.52 -23.75 20.57
N MET A 112 0.57 -23.57 19.82
CA MET A 112 1.63 -24.56 19.71
C MET A 112 2.62 -24.38 20.86
N GLN A 113 2.83 -25.45 21.61
CA GLN A 113 3.75 -25.52 22.72
C GLN A 113 5.20 -25.80 22.22
N PRO A 114 6.26 -25.45 22.97
CA PRO A 114 7.65 -25.74 22.58
C PRO A 114 7.99 -27.22 22.41
N ASN A 115 7.16 -28.13 22.91
CA ASN A 115 7.25 -29.58 22.70
C ASN A 115 6.48 -30.06 21.44
N GLU A 116 6.02 -29.11 20.61
CA GLU A 116 5.22 -29.34 19.39
C GLU A 116 3.81 -29.90 19.62
N GLU A 117 3.33 -29.97 20.87
CA GLU A 117 1.94 -30.26 21.17
C GLU A 117 1.05 -29.03 20.95
N PHE A 118 -0.24 -29.27 20.70
CA PHE A 118 -1.22 -28.21 20.47
C PHE A 118 -2.23 -28.16 21.61
N ASP A 119 -2.42 -26.95 22.14
CA ASP A 119 -3.40 -26.65 23.18
C ASP A 119 -4.43 -25.65 22.69
N HIS A 120 -5.52 -25.50 23.44
CA HIS A 120 -6.62 -24.63 23.03
C HIS A 120 -6.26 -23.14 23.14
N PHE A 121 -6.42 -22.38 22.04
CA PHE A 121 -6.32 -20.93 22.08
C PHE A 121 -7.66 -20.30 22.49
N SER A 122 -7.80 -20.12 23.81
CA SER A 122 -9.10 -19.82 24.42
C SER A 122 -9.71 -18.52 23.93
N THR A 123 -11.04 -18.53 23.81
CA THR A 123 -11.82 -17.33 23.48
C THR A 123 -11.59 -16.20 24.49
N ALA A 124 -11.29 -16.53 25.75
CA ALA A 124 -11.00 -15.54 26.79
C ALA A 124 -9.72 -14.75 26.49
N VAL A 125 -8.65 -15.42 26.06
CA VAL A 125 -7.40 -14.75 25.66
C VAL A 125 -7.62 -13.91 24.41
N ARG A 126 -8.23 -14.48 23.36
CA ARG A 126 -8.53 -13.75 22.11
C ARG A 126 -9.37 -12.49 22.33
N ARG A 127 -10.32 -12.52 23.27
CA ARG A 127 -11.11 -11.32 23.66
C ARG A 127 -10.27 -10.24 24.35
N ARG A 128 -9.25 -10.61 25.11
CA ARG A 128 -8.40 -9.66 25.83
C ARG A 128 -7.38 -8.97 24.93
N ILE A 129 -6.93 -9.61 23.85
CA ILE A 129 -6.11 -8.99 22.78
C ILE A 129 -6.80 -7.72 22.26
N GLY A 130 -8.13 -7.77 22.08
CA GLY A 130 -8.88 -6.56 21.74
C GLY A 130 -8.82 -6.20 20.26
N LEU A 131 -8.98 -7.19 19.38
CA LEU A 131 -9.08 -7.01 17.93
C LEU A 131 -10.17 -5.99 17.55
N VAL A 132 -9.82 -5.02 16.72
CA VAL A 132 -10.72 -4.07 16.05
C VAL A 132 -10.66 -4.34 14.55
N ARG A 133 -11.81 -4.51 13.89
CA ARG A 133 -11.86 -4.75 12.44
C ARG A 133 -12.79 -3.76 11.77
N MET A 134 -12.26 -3.00 10.83
CA MET A 134 -13.03 -2.20 9.89
C MET A 134 -12.84 -2.78 8.49
N GLY A 135 -13.80 -3.59 8.07
CA GLY A 135 -13.80 -4.19 6.74
C GLY A 135 -14.23 -3.21 5.63
N ALA A 136 -14.00 -3.64 4.39
CA ALA A 136 -14.58 -3.01 3.21
C ALA A 136 -16.11 -3.12 3.18
N ASP A 137 -16.69 -4.14 3.83
CA ASP A 137 -18.14 -4.34 3.84
C ASP A 137 -18.83 -3.53 4.96
N GLU A 138 -19.59 -2.51 4.55
CA GLU A 138 -20.25 -1.51 5.41
C GLU A 138 -21.39 -2.03 6.29
N ARG A 139 -21.80 -3.28 6.10
CA ARG A 139 -22.96 -3.85 6.79
C ARG A 139 -22.67 -4.25 8.24
N ASN A 140 -21.40 -4.27 8.64
CA ASN A 140 -21.01 -4.64 10.00
C ASN A 140 -20.79 -3.40 10.88
N ASP A 141 -21.87 -2.76 11.32
CA ASP A 141 -21.85 -1.77 12.43
C ASP A 141 -21.61 -2.44 13.80
N ARG A 142 -20.94 -3.59 13.83
CA ARG A 142 -20.73 -4.42 15.02
C ARG A 142 -20.07 -3.61 16.13
N ASP A 143 -19.08 -2.79 15.80
CA ASP A 143 -18.35 -1.94 16.75
C ASP A 143 -19.16 -0.77 17.29
N LEU A 144 -20.29 -0.43 16.65
CA LEU A 144 -21.25 0.57 17.13
C LEU A 144 -22.42 -0.04 17.90
N ARG A 145 -22.42 -1.37 18.11
CA ARG A 145 -23.46 -2.14 18.79
C ARG A 145 -22.92 -2.88 20.00
N LEU A 146 -23.80 -3.24 20.93
CA LEU A 146 -23.45 -3.99 22.15
C LEU A 146 -23.29 -5.50 21.89
N VAL A 147 -22.58 -5.85 20.82
CA VAL A 147 -22.24 -7.24 20.46
C VAL A 147 -21.00 -7.68 21.25
N TYR A 148 -20.93 -8.96 21.60
CA TYR A 148 -19.82 -9.48 22.41
C TYR A 148 -18.46 -9.20 21.75
N GLY A 149 -17.55 -8.60 22.53
CA GLY A 149 -16.20 -8.27 22.10
C GLY A 149 -16.10 -7.15 21.07
N SER A 150 -17.19 -6.42 20.79
CA SER A 150 -17.15 -5.20 19.96
C SER A 150 -16.39 -4.06 20.65
N ALA A 151 -15.99 -3.03 19.89
CA ALA A 151 -15.36 -1.86 20.47
C ALA A 151 -16.24 -1.21 21.57
N LEU A 152 -17.54 -1.03 21.31
CA LEU A 152 -18.49 -0.48 22.29
C LEU A 152 -18.64 -1.35 23.55
N ASP A 153 -18.69 -2.67 23.39
CA ASP A 153 -18.75 -3.61 24.52
C ASP A 153 -17.53 -3.46 25.44
N ARG A 154 -16.35 -3.35 24.84
CA ARG A 154 -15.10 -3.16 25.59
C ARG A 154 -15.02 -1.80 26.25
N LEU A 155 -15.47 -0.74 25.58
CA LEU A 155 -15.52 0.61 26.14
C LEU A 155 -16.37 0.68 27.40
N LEU A 156 -17.52 -0.01 27.42
CA LEU A 156 -18.41 -0.02 28.58
C LEU A 156 -17.88 -0.89 29.73
N ALA A 157 -17.14 -1.96 29.43
CA ALA A 157 -16.51 -2.87 30.39
C ALA A 157 -17.45 -3.43 31.49
N ASP A 158 -18.75 -3.50 31.25
CA ASP A 158 -19.76 -3.93 32.22
C ASP A 158 -20.37 -5.28 31.83
N ASN A 159 -19.83 -6.36 32.40
CA ASN A 159 -20.29 -7.73 32.16
C ASN A 159 -21.73 -7.99 32.63
N ALA A 160 -22.23 -7.22 33.61
CA ALA A 160 -23.56 -7.40 34.19
C ALA A 160 -24.63 -6.58 33.45
N LEU A 161 -24.25 -5.59 32.65
CA LEU A 161 -25.16 -4.72 31.90
C LEU A 161 -26.19 -5.51 31.09
N ARG A 162 -25.76 -6.56 30.39
CA ARG A 162 -26.65 -7.39 29.57
C ARG A 162 -27.69 -8.13 30.40
N ALA A 163 -27.31 -8.64 31.57
CA ALA A 163 -28.24 -9.32 32.47
C ALA A 163 -29.27 -8.33 33.03
N ARG A 164 -28.85 -7.10 33.37
CA ARG A 164 -29.75 -6.04 33.83
C ARG A 164 -30.74 -5.64 32.73
N ILE A 165 -30.27 -5.45 31.50
CA ILE A 165 -31.12 -5.13 30.35
C ILE A 165 -32.07 -6.28 30.04
N GLY A 166 -31.60 -7.53 30.03
CA GLY A 166 -32.45 -8.71 29.85
C GLY A 166 -33.58 -8.77 30.88
N LYS A 167 -33.29 -8.42 32.13
CA LYS A 167 -34.29 -8.34 33.21
C LYS A 167 -35.32 -7.23 32.97
N GLU A 168 -34.90 -6.03 32.56
CA GLU A 168 -35.85 -4.94 32.23
C GLU A 168 -36.72 -5.28 31.03
N VAL A 169 -36.12 -5.82 29.97
CA VAL A 169 -36.83 -6.21 28.74
C VAL A 169 -37.83 -7.34 29.00
N ALA A 170 -37.47 -8.33 29.83
CA ALA A 170 -38.40 -9.38 30.25
C ALA A 170 -39.57 -8.85 31.09
N GLY A 171 -39.41 -7.70 31.74
CA GLY A 171 -40.46 -7.04 32.52
C GLY A 171 -41.45 -6.19 31.69
N LEU A 172 -41.23 -6.03 30.38
CA LEU A 172 -42.12 -5.26 29.52
C LEU A 172 -43.45 -6.00 29.27
N ASN A 173 -44.58 -5.39 29.65
CA ASN A 173 -45.90 -5.94 29.36
C ASN A 173 -46.33 -5.61 27.93
N LEU A 174 -45.96 -6.48 26.98
CA LEU A 174 -46.36 -6.33 25.58
C LEU A 174 -47.87 -6.52 25.34
N HIS A 175 -48.54 -7.23 26.25
CA HIS A 175 -49.96 -7.50 26.12
C HIS A 175 -50.80 -6.22 26.15
N ASP A 176 -50.39 -5.21 26.93
CA ASP A 176 -51.11 -3.93 27.03
C ASP A 176 -51.00 -3.08 25.77
N SER A 177 -49.94 -3.28 24.97
CA SER A 177 -49.67 -2.55 23.72
C SER A 177 -50.46 -3.11 22.53
N LEU A 178 -51.19 -4.21 22.70
CA LEU A 178 -52.07 -4.77 21.68
C LEU A 178 -53.33 -3.93 21.47
N ASN A 179 -53.83 -3.93 20.25
CA ASN A 179 -55.19 -3.45 19.98
C ASN A 179 -56.23 -4.46 20.50
N ASP A 180 -57.47 -3.99 20.66
CA ASP A 180 -58.54 -4.77 21.29
C ASP A 180 -58.82 -6.10 20.57
N LYS A 181 -58.79 -6.09 19.22
CA LYS A 181 -58.96 -7.31 18.42
C LYS A 181 -57.90 -8.37 18.70
N ALA A 182 -56.64 -7.96 18.90
CA ALA A 182 -55.56 -8.88 19.22
C ALA A 182 -55.66 -9.41 20.65
N LYS A 183 -56.16 -8.59 21.60
CA LYS A 183 -56.45 -9.05 22.98
C LYS A 183 -57.55 -10.10 23.00
N GLU A 184 -58.67 -9.84 22.33
CA GLU A 184 -59.77 -10.81 22.18
C GLU A 184 -59.30 -12.14 21.55
N ALA A 185 -58.40 -12.08 20.55
CA ALA A 185 -57.85 -13.27 19.93
C ALA A 185 -57.00 -14.12 20.90
N ILE A 186 -56.24 -13.47 21.79
CA ILE A 186 -55.45 -14.17 22.81
C ILE A 186 -56.35 -14.74 23.90
N GLU A 187 -57.38 -14.02 24.35
CA GLU A 187 -58.36 -14.53 25.33
C GLU A 187 -59.13 -15.75 24.80
N LEU A 188 -59.52 -15.73 23.53
CA LEU A 188 -60.15 -16.88 22.88
C LEU A 188 -59.20 -18.08 22.80
N LEU A 189 -57.93 -17.84 22.49
CA LEU A 189 -56.90 -18.89 22.48
C LEU A 189 -56.67 -19.45 23.88
N ASP A 190 -56.61 -18.58 24.90
CA ASP A 190 -56.45 -18.96 26.31
C ASP A 190 -57.59 -19.88 26.77
N THR A 191 -58.82 -19.51 26.44
CA THR A 191 -60.02 -20.32 26.72
C THR A 191 -59.94 -21.70 26.05
N ARG A 192 -59.44 -21.76 24.81
CA ARG A 192 -59.25 -23.04 24.09
C ARG A 192 -58.14 -23.88 24.69
N MET A 193 -57.02 -23.28 25.09
CA MET A 193 -55.91 -23.99 25.73
C MET A 193 -56.32 -24.56 27.09
N ALA A 194 -57.02 -23.77 27.90
CA ALA A 194 -57.60 -24.24 29.16
C ALA A 194 -58.56 -25.43 28.94
N GLY A 195 -59.45 -25.33 27.93
CA GLY A 195 -60.37 -26.41 27.57
C GLY A 195 -59.68 -27.70 27.07
N ALA A 196 -58.46 -27.59 26.55
CA ALA A 196 -57.63 -28.71 26.12
C ALA A 196 -56.68 -29.23 27.21
N ALA A 197 -56.82 -28.77 28.46
CA ALA A 197 -55.91 -29.06 29.58
C ALA A 197 -54.44 -28.66 29.31
N LEU A 198 -54.24 -27.59 28.54
CA LEU A 198 -52.95 -26.95 28.29
C LEU A 198 -52.76 -25.74 29.22
N PRO A 199 -51.52 -25.21 29.36
CA PRO A 199 -51.27 -23.98 30.12
C PRO A 199 -52.15 -22.81 29.65
N SER A 200 -52.71 -22.07 30.61
CA SER A 200 -53.57 -20.89 30.43
C SER A 200 -53.00 -19.68 31.19
N ASP A 201 -53.69 -18.52 31.18
CA ASP A 201 -53.15 -17.19 31.48
C ASP A 201 -52.12 -16.72 30.43
N LEU A 202 -52.47 -16.90 29.15
CA LEU A 202 -51.62 -16.52 28.02
C LEU A 202 -51.33 -15.01 28.00
N LYS A 203 -50.04 -14.66 27.98
CA LYS A 203 -49.55 -13.29 27.85
C LYS A 203 -48.48 -13.21 26.77
N LEU A 204 -48.36 -12.05 26.14
CA LEU A 204 -47.21 -11.76 25.28
C LEU A 204 -46.04 -11.28 26.12
N GLY A 205 -44.88 -11.90 25.92
CA GLY A 205 -43.61 -11.49 26.51
C GLY A 205 -42.49 -11.55 25.47
N LEU A 206 -41.41 -10.82 25.75
CA LEU A 206 -40.19 -10.92 24.95
C LEU A 206 -39.42 -12.18 25.36
N THR A 207 -39.21 -13.08 24.41
CA THR A 207 -38.37 -14.27 24.61
C THR A 207 -37.03 -14.05 23.93
N THR A 208 -35.94 -14.49 24.56
CA THR A 208 -34.62 -14.53 23.93
C THR A 208 -34.44 -15.93 23.33
N SER A 209 -34.50 -16.02 22.00
CA SER A 209 -34.25 -17.28 21.28
C SER A 209 -32.76 -17.42 20.94
N GLN A 210 -32.35 -18.64 20.57
CA GLN A 210 -31.04 -18.86 19.99
C GLN A 210 -31.01 -18.24 18.59
N GLY A 211 -30.39 -17.06 18.44
CA GLY A 211 -30.13 -16.46 17.13
C GLY A 211 -29.90 -14.95 17.13
N LEU A 212 -30.69 -14.19 17.90
CA LEU A 212 -30.56 -12.72 17.98
C LEU A 212 -30.39 -12.29 19.44
N SER A 213 -29.16 -11.92 19.80
CA SER A 213 -28.89 -11.31 21.11
C SER A 213 -29.58 -9.94 21.21
N ILE A 214 -30.27 -9.65 22.32
CA ILE A 214 -30.83 -8.32 22.62
C ILE A 214 -29.74 -7.24 22.47
N GLY A 215 -28.49 -7.54 22.82
CA GLY A 215 -27.37 -6.61 22.65
C GLY A 215 -27.14 -6.18 21.20
N ALA A 216 -27.52 -7.00 20.21
CA ALA A 216 -27.41 -6.64 18.79
C ALA A 216 -28.45 -5.59 18.34
N LEU A 217 -29.49 -5.34 19.15
CA LEU A 217 -30.48 -4.27 18.94
C LEU A 217 -30.07 -2.96 19.62
N ILE A 218 -29.04 -2.99 20.47
CA ILE A 218 -28.55 -1.83 21.21
C ILE A 218 -27.37 -1.26 20.45
N GLY A 219 -27.55 -0.04 19.94
CA GLY A 219 -26.53 0.71 19.20
C GLY A 219 -26.32 2.09 19.77
N LEU A 220 -25.19 2.69 19.42
CA LEU A 220 -24.86 4.06 19.81
C LEU A 220 -25.76 5.05 19.06
N MET A 221 -26.43 5.95 19.80
CA MET A 221 -27.35 6.94 19.27
C MET A 221 -26.70 8.33 19.34
N ALA A 222 -26.89 9.16 18.31
CA ALA A 222 -26.43 10.54 18.29
C ALA A 222 -27.57 11.48 17.85
N THR A 223 -27.62 12.67 18.44
CA THR A 223 -28.68 13.65 18.16
C THR A 223 -28.35 14.46 16.90
N LYS A 224 -29.31 14.53 15.97
CA LYS A 224 -29.27 15.43 14.82
C LYS A 224 -30.62 16.14 14.71
N ASN A 225 -30.61 17.48 14.71
CA ASN A 225 -31.82 18.30 14.65
C ASN A 225 -32.88 17.92 15.72
N GLY A 226 -32.43 17.64 16.95
CA GLY A 226 -33.30 17.27 18.07
C GLY A 226 -33.81 15.82 18.05
N VAL A 227 -33.46 15.01 17.05
CA VAL A 227 -33.87 13.60 16.94
C VAL A 227 -32.67 12.69 17.22
N ALA A 228 -32.87 11.70 18.11
CA ALA A 228 -31.88 10.65 18.34
C ALA A 228 -31.89 9.66 17.19
N LEU A 229 -30.77 9.54 16.48
CA LEU A 229 -30.61 8.63 15.35
C LEU A 229 -29.46 7.65 15.63
N PRO A 230 -29.60 6.36 15.27
CA PRO A 230 -28.54 5.39 15.46
C PRO A 230 -27.33 5.77 14.60
N LEU A 231 -26.10 5.72 15.13
CA LEU A 231 -24.90 6.04 14.35
C LEU A 231 -24.75 5.15 13.12
N SER A 232 -25.30 3.93 13.14
CA SER A 232 -25.38 3.04 11.98
C SER A 232 -26.11 3.64 10.77
N SER A 233 -27.00 4.63 10.95
CA SER A 233 -27.70 5.29 9.84
C SER A 233 -26.95 6.51 9.27
N TRP A 234 -25.81 6.89 9.85
CA TRP A 234 -25.02 8.03 9.40
C TRP A 234 -24.14 7.64 8.21
N GLY A 235 -23.59 8.62 7.48
CA GLY A 235 -22.70 8.36 6.36
C GLY A 235 -21.45 7.54 6.74
N ALA A 236 -20.94 6.73 5.82
CA ALA A 236 -19.87 5.75 6.06
C ALA A 236 -18.64 6.34 6.76
N GLY A 237 -18.18 7.53 6.34
CA GLY A 237 -17.07 8.22 6.97
C GLY A 237 -17.31 8.55 8.44
N THR A 238 -18.54 8.91 8.82
CA THR A 238 -18.88 9.17 10.23
C THR A 238 -18.93 7.88 11.04
N ARG A 239 -19.47 6.79 10.48
CA ARG A 239 -19.52 5.49 11.16
C ARG A 239 -18.11 4.97 11.46
N ARG A 240 -17.21 5.04 10.47
CA ARG A 240 -15.80 4.65 10.58
C ARG A 240 -15.06 5.46 11.63
N MET A 241 -15.18 6.79 11.58
CA MET A 241 -14.55 7.67 12.58
C MET A 241 -15.09 7.38 13.99
N ALA A 242 -16.40 7.18 14.17
CA ALA A 242 -16.96 6.85 15.47
C ALA A 242 -16.45 5.51 16.01
N ALA A 243 -16.40 4.47 15.18
CA ALA A 243 -15.85 3.17 15.58
C ALA A 243 -14.38 3.27 16.01
N LEU A 244 -13.60 4.09 15.29
CA LEU A 244 -12.20 4.37 15.61
C LEU A 244 -12.01 5.13 16.92
N GLU A 245 -12.83 6.14 17.19
CA GLU A 245 -12.77 6.87 18.48
C GLU A 245 -13.19 5.99 19.66
N ILE A 246 -14.13 5.06 19.46
CA ILE A 246 -14.50 4.06 20.48
C ILE A 246 -13.35 3.08 20.71
N ALA A 247 -12.70 2.62 19.64
CA ALA A 247 -11.54 1.75 19.72
C ALA A 247 -10.35 2.44 20.41
N SER A 248 -10.08 3.71 20.07
CA SER A 248 -8.96 4.49 20.60
C SER A 248 -9.10 4.81 22.09
N SER A 249 -10.34 5.00 22.56
CA SER A 249 -10.64 5.26 23.96
C SER A 249 -10.54 4.02 24.85
N THR A 250 -10.35 2.85 24.25
CA THR A 250 -10.17 1.59 24.96
C THR A 250 -8.67 1.25 25.00
N ASP A 251 -7.91 1.94 25.87
CA ASP A 251 -6.47 1.69 26.06
C ASP A 251 -6.23 0.24 26.48
N LYS A 252 -5.73 -0.58 25.54
CA LYS A 252 -5.21 -1.92 25.82
C LYS A 252 -3.83 -2.07 25.20
N GLU A 253 -2.87 -2.45 26.03
CA GLU A 253 -1.46 -2.70 25.63
C GLU A 253 -1.33 -3.72 24.48
N ALA A 254 -2.29 -4.64 24.32
CA ALA A 254 -2.27 -5.70 23.30
C ALA A 254 -3.13 -5.42 22.05
N SER A 255 -3.64 -4.21 21.85
CA SER A 255 -4.65 -3.96 20.81
C SER A 255 -4.12 -4.16 19.38
N ILE A 256 -4.92 -4.82 18.54
CA ILE A 256 -4.65 -5.01 17.12
C ILE A 256 -5.81 -4.41 16.32
N THR A 257 -5.49 -3.50 15.41
CA THR A 257 -6.48 -2.82 14.55
C THR A 257 -6.26 -3.17 13.09
N LEU A 258 -7.31 -3.66 12.44
CA LEU A 258 -7.32 -4.02 11.01
C LEU A 258 -8.24 -3.07 10.25
N ILE A 259 -7.70 -2.38 9.24
CA ILE A 259 -8.44 -1.39 8.45
C ILE A 259 -8.29 -1.69 6.96
N ASP A 260 -9.38 -2.11 6.32
CA ASP A 260 -9.38 -2.31 4.88
C ASP A 260 -9.87 -1.04 4.16
N GLU A 261 -9.11 -0.61 3.15
CA GLU A 261 -9.35 0.60 2.35
C GLU A 261 -9.64 1.81 3.24
N ILE A 262 -8.61 2.29 3.95
CA ILE A 262 -8.74 3.37 4.94
C ILE A 262 -9.37 4.65 4.37
N GLU A 263 -9.17 4.94 3.08
CA GLU A 263 -9.71 6.09 2.38
C GLU A 263 -11.22 6.04 2.10
N ARG A 264 -11.84 4.85 2.16
CA ARG A 264 -13.21 4.66 1.70
C ARG A 264 -14.20 5.46 2.55
N GLY A 265 -15.00 6.28 1.88
CA GLY A 265 -15.99 7.16 2.52
C GLY A 265 -15.40 8.36 3.29
N LEU A 266 -14.12 8.68 3.11
CA LEU A 266 -13.47 9.83 3.75
C LEU A 266 -12.93 10.83 2.72
N GLU A 267 -13.20 12.12 2.95
CA GLU A 267 -12.54 13.19 2.23
C GLU A 267 -11.04 13.25 2.60
N PRO A 268 -10.15 13.73 1.70
CA PRO A 268 -8.71 13.73 1.93
C PRO A 268 -8.28 14.31 3.28
N TYR A 269 -8.86 15.44 3.71
CA TYR A 269 -8.48 16.07 4.99
C TYR A 269 -8.82 15.20 6.21
N ARG A 270 -9.92 14.44 6.17
CA ARG A 270 -10.31 13.51 7.25
C ARG A 270 -9.42 12.29 7.25
N LEU A 271 -9.07 11.78 6.07
CA LEU A 271 -8.09 10.70 5.93
C LEU A 271 -6.74 11.08 6.53
N ARG A 272 -6.23 12.30 6.26
CA ARG A 272 -4.99 12.79 6.89
C ARG A 272 -5.11 12.84 8.41
N LYS A 273 -6.20 13.39 8.94
CA LYS A 273 -6.45 13.46 10.38
C LYS A 273 -6.48 12.05 10.99
N LEU A 274 -7.16 11.11 10.34
CA LEU A 274 -7.27 9.75 10.82
C LEU A 274 -5.90 9.04 10.88
N ILE A 275 -5.11 9.12 9.81
CA ILE A 275 -3.77 8.51 9.78
C ILE A 275 -2.89 9.06 10.89
N ASN A 276 -2.95 10.36 11.16
CA ASN A 276 -2.19 10.96 12.26
C ASN A 276 -2.65 10.44 13.63
N ILE A 277 -3.96 10.26 13.84
CA ILE A 277 -4.51 9.66 15.07
C ILE A 277 -3.99 8.23 15.21
N LEU A 278 -4.12 7.41 14.17
CA LEU A 278 -3.66 6.02 14.16
C LEU A 278 -2.15 5.91 14.40
N ALA A 279 -1.35 6.80 13.80
CA ALA A 279 0.09 6.84 14.03
C ALA A 279 0.47 7.16 15.49
N SER A 280 -0.40 7.87 16.22
CA SER A 280 -0.20 8.21 17.63
C SER A 280 -0.77 7.19 18.62
N GLN A 281 -1.52 6.18 18.14
CA GLN A 281 -2.13 5.17 19.00
C GLN A 281 -1.13 4.11 19.45
N HIS A 282 -1.35 3.59 20.65
CA HIS A 282 -0.68 2.39 21.15
C HIS A 282 -1.35 1.14 20.56
N GLY A 283 -0.53 0.17 20.14
CA GLY A 283 -1.00 -1.09 19.54
C GLY A 283 -0.52 -1.29 18.10
N GLN A 284 -0.80 -2.47 17.56
CA GLN A 284 -0.39 -2.83 16.20
C GLN A 284 -1.53 -2.60 15.21
N ILE A 285 -1.24 -1.80 14.18
CA ILE A 285 -2.23 -1.43 13.16
C ILE A 285 -1.80 -2.03 11.84
N PHE A 286 -2.69 -2.75 11.17
CA PHE A 286 -2.54 -3.21 9.79
C PHE A 286 -3.62 -2.57 8.94
N LEU A 287 -3.21 -1.89 7.88
CA LEU A 287 -4.16 -1.26 6.97
C LEU A 287 -3.79 -1.49 5.51
N THR A 288 -4.79 -1.48 4.65
CA THR A 288 -4.63 -1.44 3.19
C THR A 288 -5.07 -0.07 2.68
N THR A 289 -4.52 0.35 1.54
CA THR A 289 -4.92 1.58 0.89
C THR A 289 -4.60 1.57 -0.61
N HIS A 290 -5.48 2.19 -1.38
CA HIS A 290 -5.29 2.60 -2.77
C HIS A 290 -5.19 4.13 -2.89
N SER A 291 -5.05 4.84 -1.76
CA SER A 291 -5.01 6.29 -1.74
C SER A 291 -3.59 6.83 -1.71
N PRO A 292 -3.19 7.65 -2.71
CA PRO A 292 -1.92 8.37 -2.67
C PRO A 292 -1.84 9.31 -1.45
N VAL A 293 -2.98 9.85 -1.01
CA VAL A 293 -3.06 10.71 0.18
C VAL A 293 -2.70 9.91 1.44
N ALA A 294 -3.19 8.67 1.56
CA ALA A 294 -2.89 7.84 2.72
C ALA A 294 -1.39 7.52 2.80
N ILE A 295 -0.81 7.08 1.68
CA ILE A 295 0.61 6.77 1.56
C ILE A 295 1.45 8.00 1.90
N SER A 296 1.11 9.18 1.38
CA SER A 296 1.86 10.41 1.65
C SER A 296 1.85 10.83 3.13
N CYS A 297 0.79 10.49 3.87
CA CYS A 297 0.65 10.85 5.29
C CYS A 297 1.24 9.81 6.24
N ALA A 298 1.40 8.56 5.80
CA ALA A 298 1.93 7.47 6.61
C ALA A 298 3.47 7.49 6.69
N GLU A 299 4.10 8.66 6.91
CA GLU A 299 5.57 8.80 6.87
C GLU A 299 6.28 7.95 7.92
N ASP A 300 5.66 7.71 9.07
CA ASP A 300 6.19 6.91 10.19
C ASP A 300 5.74 5.43 10.13
N ALA A 301 5.01 5.03 9.09
CA ALA A 301 4.55 3.65 8.95
C ALA A 301 5.59 2.74 8.28
N HIS A 302 5.49 1.45 8.57
CA HIS A 302 6.15 0.42 7.79
C HIS A 302 5.29 0.11 6.57
N LEU A 303 5.85 0.30 5.38
CA LEU A 303 5.18 -0.02 4.13
C LEU A 303 5.60 -1.42 3.69
N TRP A 304 4.63 -2.19 3.23
CA TRP A 304 4.77 -3.54 2.75
C TRP A 304 4.14 -3.62 1.36
N TYR A 305 4.73 -4.40 0.47
CA TYR A 305 4.16 -4.65 -0.85
C TYR A 305 3.86 -6.13 -1.02
N LEU A 306 2.62 -6.44 -1.39
CA LEU A 306 2.17 -7.78 -1.74
C LEU A 306 2.11 -7.90 -3.27
N ASP A 307 2.91 -8.81 -3.82
CA ASP A 307 2.95 -9.07 -5.25
C ASP A 307 1.86 -10.05 -5.71
N SER A 308 1.72 -10.23 -7.03
CA SER A 308 0.72 -11.14 -7.61
C SER A 308 1.04 -12.62 -7.42
N LEU A 309 2.22 -12.97 -6.90
CA LEU A 309 2.60 -14.34 -6.54
C LEU A 309 2.28 -14.63 -5.07
N GLY A 310 1.76 -13.65 -4.32
CA GLY A 310 1.45 -13.77 -2.89
C GLY A 310 2.66 -13.54 -1.98
N SER A 311 3.79 -13.05 -2.51
CA SER A 311 4.95 -12.70 -1.70
C SER A 311 4.83 -11.29 -1.16
N ILE A 312 5.13 -11.11 0.13
CA ILE A 312 5.12 -9.80 0.79
C ILE A 312 6.55 -9.34 1.10
N GLY A 313 6.89 -8.11 0.69
CA GLY A 313 8.20 -7.51 0.88
C GLY A 313 8.14 -6.17 1.61
N ALA A 314 9.10 -5.91 2.49
CA ALA A 314 9.22 -4.63 3.17
C ALA A 314 9.70 -3.52 2.21
N LEU A 315 9.22 -2.29 2.43
CA LEU A 315 9.71 -1.07 1.80
C LEU A 315 10.40 -0.20 2.86
N PRO A 316 11.73 -0.31 3.04
CA PRO A 316 12.49 0.44 4.03
C PRO A 316 12.29 1.95 3.93
N ARG A 317 11.79 2.53 5.01
CA ARG A 317 11.41 3.94 5.12
C ARG A 317 12.53 4.89 4.69
N ASP A 318 13.75 4.64 5.15
CA ASP A 318 14.95 5.42 4.86
C ASP A 318 15.22 5.56 3.35
N LYS A 319 14.85 4.54 2.57
CA LYS A 319 15.07 4.51 1.12
C LYS A 319 13.88 5.07 0.32
N ILE A 320 12.66 4.92 0.83
CA ILE A 320 11.44 5.30 0.09
C ILE A 320 10.82 6.63 0.51
N ARG A 321 11.20 7.24 1.64
CA ARG A 321 10.53 8.42 2.21
C ARG A 321 10.40 9.59 1.23
N SER A 322 11.45 9.89 0.47
CA SER A 322 11.43 10.98 -0.52
C SER A 322 10.39 10.70 -1.61
N GLN A 323 10.35 9.46 -2.11
CA GLN A 323 9.39 9.04 -3.12
C GLN A 323 7.96 9.01 -2.57
N GLN A 324 7.77 8.47 -1.37
CA GLN A 324 6.49 8.40 -0.66
C GLN A 324 5.83 9.78 -0.50
N LYS A 325 6.63 10.81 -0.24
CA LYS A 325 6.14 12.18 -0.09
C LYS A 325 5.90 12.88 -1.42
N ARG A 326 6.80 12.71 -2.39
CA ARG A 326 6.74 13.41 -3.68
C ARG A 326 5.73 12.78 -4.63
N ASP A 327 5.81 11.47 -4.80
CA ASP A 327 5.03 10.70 -5.76
C ASP A 327 4.58 9.34 -5.18
N PRO A 328 3.63 9.35 -4.23
CA PRO A 328 3.09 8.14 -3.59
C PRO A 328 2.44 7.14 -4.57
N GLU A 329 1.98 7.60 -5.74
CA GLU A 329 1.39 6.71 -6.76
C GLU A 329 2.40 5.71 -7.33
N THR A 330 3.71 5.97 -7.18
CA THR A 330 4.78 5.02 -7.53
C THR A 330 4.53 3.64 -6.93
N PHE A 331 4.04 3.57 -5.68
CA PHE A 331 3.81 2.31 -4.97
C PHE A 331 2.46 1.66 -5.29
N LEU A 332 1.60 2.35 -6.04
CA LEU A 332 0.27 1.88 -6.45
C LEU A 332 0.21 1.48 -7.94
N ALA A 333 1.22 1.87 -8.73
CA ALA A 333 1.32 1.50 -10.13
C ALA A 333 1.47 -0.02 -10.30
N ARG A 334 0.89 -0.56 -11.38
CA ARG A 334 1.15 -1.94 -11.81
C ARG A 334 2.59 -2.11 -12.25
N VAL A 335 3.12 -1.09 -12.94
CA VAL A 335 4.54 -0.98 -13.30
C VAL A 335 5.01 0.44 -13.04
N ALA A 336 5.91 0.61 -12.08
CA ALA A 336 6.62 1.87 -11.88
C ALA A 336 7.85 1.92 -12.78
N VAL A 337 7.94 2.91 -13.67
CA VAL A 337 9.11 3.13 -14.53
C VAL A 337 9.90 4.29 -13.94
N ILE A 338 11.00 3.99 -13.26
CA ILE A 338 11.82 5.00 -12.58
C ILE A 338 12.84 5.56 -13.57
N ALA A 339 12.64 6.81 -13.95
CA ALA A 339 13.60 7.59 -14.72
C ALA A 339 14.56 8.32 -13.77
N GLU A 340 15.82 8.47 -14.13
CA GLU A 340 16.79 9.16 -13.27
C GLU A 340 16.37 10.59 -12.90
N GLY A 341 15.92 11.37 -13.89
CA GLY A 341 15.55 12.76 -13.72
C GLY A 341 14.38 13.20 -14.61
N PRO A 342 14.01 14.48 -14.56
CA PRO A 342 12.85 15.00 -15.27
C PRO A 342 12.97 14.88 -16.80
N THR A 343 14.19 14.94 -17.36
CA THR A 343 14.44 14.76 -18.79
C THR A 343 14.06 13.35 -19.22
N GLU A 344 14.56 12.33 -18.50
CA GLU A 344 14.26 10.92 -18.74
C GLU A 344 12.77 10.63 -18.55
N VAL A 345 12.12 11.27 -17.56
CA VAL A 345 10.67 11.15 -17.34
C VAL A 345 9.91 11.60 -18.58
N GLY A 346 10.17 12.81 -19.08
CA GLY A 346 9.49 13.32 -20.27
C GLY A 346 9.78 12.49 -21.52
N PHE A 347 11.03 12.09 -21.67
CA PHE A 347 11.49 11.28 -22.79
C PHE A 347 10.80 9.90 -22.82
N LEU A 348 10.72 9.21 -21.68
CA LEU A 348 10.02 7.93 -21.56
C LEU A 348 8.50 8.07 -21.70
N GLN A 349 7.90 9.14 -21.16
CA GLN A 349 6.45 9.38 -21.32
C GLN A 349 6.07 9.41 -22.79
N TYR A 350 6.81 10.16 -23.61
CA TYR A 350 6.57 10.21 -25.07
C TYR A 350 6.69 8.83 -25.73
N LEU A 351 7.76 8.09 -25.44
CA LEU A 351 7.98 6.77 -26.04
C LEU A 351 6.91 5.75 -25.64
N LEU A 352 6.53 5.76 -24.36
CA LEU A 352 5.51 4.85 -23.84
C LEU A 352 4.13 5.24 -24.37
N GLU A 353 3.77 6.51 -24.46
CA GLU A 353 2.50 6.94 -25.09
C GLU A 353 2.36 6.40 -26.52
N LYS A 354 3.45 6.42 -27.28
CA LYS A 354 3.50 5.86 -28.64
C LYS A 354 3.42 4.35 -28.66
N ALA A 355 4.16 3.68 -27.77
CA ALA A 355 4.16 2.22 -27.65
C ALA A 355 2.79 1.66 -27.22
N PHE A 356 2.12 2.35 -26.30
CA PHE A 356 0.78 2.00 -25.81
C PHE A 356 -0.34 2.46 -26.73
N LYS A 357 -0.05 3.32 -27.72
CA LYS A 357 -1.06 3.96 -28.60
C LYS A 357 -2.14 4.69 -27.80
N GLY A 358 -1.75 5.30 -26.70
CA GLY A 358 -2.66 5.87 -25.70
C GLY A 358 -1.90 6.25 -24.42
N ASN A 359 -2.64 6.59 -23.37
CA ASN A 359 -2.03 6.98 -22.10
C ASN A 359 -1.54 5.73 -21.33
N PRO A 360 -0.24 5.57 -21.04
CA PRO A 360 0.27 4.42 -20.27
C PRO A 360 -0.35 4.29 -18.87
N LEU A 361 -0.85 5.41 -18.30
CA LEU A 361 -1.53 5.41 -17.00
C LEU A 361 -2.80 4.56 -17.01
N ASP A 362 -3.51 4.46 -18.14
CA ASP A 362 -4.72 3.64 -18.28
C ASP A 362 -4.41 2.14 -18.14
N HIS A 363 -3.15 1.76 -18.35
CA HIS A 363 -2.64 0.41 -18.15
C HIS A 363 -1.97 0.20 -16.79
N GLY A 364 -1.96 1.22 -15.93
CA GLY A 364 -1.28 1.22 -14.64
C GLY A 364 0.24 1.36 -14.76
N VAL A 365 0.76 1.90 -15.87
CA VAL A 365 2.18 2.18 -16.07
C VAL A 365 2.45 3.65 -15.75
N ARG A 366 3.30 3.92 -14.77
CA ARG A 366 3.62 5.28 -14.33
C ARG A 366 5.11 5.55 -14.48
N VAL A 367 5.46 6.63 -15.16
CA VAL A 367 6.85 7.11 -15.22
C VAL A 367 7.09 8.07 -14.05
N CYS A 368 8.10 7.75 -13.24
CA CYS A 368 8.41 8.46 -12.01
C CYS A 368 9.83 9.02 -12.07
N ASP A 369 10.00 10.25 -11.55
CA ASP A 369 11.32 10.83 -11.33
C ASP A 369 12.03 10.09 -10.19
N GLY A 370 13.32 9.80 -10.31
CA GLY A 370 14.17 9.16 -9.31
C GLY A 370 15.07 10.13 -8.52
N GLN A 371 15.08 11.42 -8.87
CA GLN A 371 15.86 12.49 -8.24
C GLN A 371 17.38 12.30 -8.31
N GLY A 372 17.87 11.84 -9.46
CA GLY A 372 19.29 11.67 -9.75
C GLY A 372 19.82 10.26 -9.47
N ASN A 373 21.04 10.01 -9.94
CA ASN A 373 21.62 8.67 -10.03
C ASN A 373 21.61 7.88 -8.70
N SER A 374 22.11 8.47 -7.61
CA SER A 374 22.21 7.79 -6.30
C SER A 374 20.83 7.45 -5.70
N ALA A 375 19.89 8.40 -5.73
CA ALA A 375 18.56 8.19 -5.17
C ALA A 375 17.76 7.17 -6.01
N THR A 376 17.94 7.19 -7.32
CA THR A 376 17.37 6.21 -8.24
C THR A 376 17.91 4.81 -7.96
N LEU A 377 19.22 4.67 -7.76
CA LEU A 377 19.84 3.38 -7.40
C LEU A 377 19.27 2.81 -6.10
N ASP A 378 19.21 3.62 -5.03
CA ASP A 378 18.68 3.19 -3.73
C ASP A 378 17.21 2.77 -3.82
N LEU A 379 16.41 3.50 -4.61
CA LEU A 379 15.01 3.18 -4.86
C LEU A 379 14.88 1.87 -5.64
N LEU A 380 15.58 1.71 -6.76
CA LEU A 380 15.51 0.50 -7.59
C LEU A 380 15.98 -0.76 -6.83
N GLU A 381 17.04 -0.67 -6.02
CA GLU A 381 17.48 -1.78 -5.16
C GLU A 381 16.40 -2.16 -4.14
N THR A 382 15.73 -1.17 -3.57
CA THR A 382 14.62 -1.36 -2.62
C THR A 382 13.45 -2.07 -3.28
N LEU A 383 13.01 -1.58 -4.43
CA LEU A 383 11.91 -2.17 -5.20
C LEU A 383 12.26 -3.61 -5.64
N ALA A 384 13.53 -3.87 -5.97
CA ALA A 384 14.00 -5.22 -6.30
C ALA A 384 13.89 -6.18 -5.12
N SER A 385 14.10 -5.70 -3.89
CA SER A 385 14.01 -6.49 -2.68
C SER A 385 12.56 -6.72 -2.22
N SER A 386 11.64 -5.80 -2.54
CA SER A 386 10.26 -5.85 -2.08
C SER A 386 9.31 -6.66 -2.99
N GLY A 387 9.79 -7.16 -4.14
CA GLY A 387 8.95 -7.88 -5.11
C GLY A 387 8.11 -6.98 -6.03
N LEU A 388 8.31 -5.66 -5.97
CA LEU A 388 7.61 -4.72 -6.86
C LEU A 388 7.99 -4.99 -8.32
N LEU A 389 7.01 -4.86 -9.22
CA LEU A 389 7.26 -4.85 -10.65
C LEU A 389 7.58 -3.42 -11.08
N PHE A 390 8.81 -3.21 -11.51
CA PHE A 390 9.30 -1.91 -11.97
C PHE A 390 10.28 -2.06 -13.12
N ALA A 391 10.52 -0.94 -13.78
CA ALA A 391 11.51 -0.74 -14.81
C ALA A 391 12.29 0.55 -14.54
N GLY A 392 13.40 0.76 -15.23
CA GLY A 392 14.17 1.99 -15.08
C GLY A 392 14.96 2.42 -16.30
N LEU A 393 15.12 3.73 -16.45
CA LEU A 393 16.04 4.38 -17.40
C LEU A 393 16.96 5.28 -16.60
N VAL A 394 18.26 5.00 -16.68
CA VAL A 394 19.28 5.74 -15.92
C VAL A 394 20.48 6.09 -16.78
N ASP A 395 21.15 7.17 -16.43
CA ASP A 395 22.41 7.57 -17.02
C ASP A 395 23.56 6.74 -16.42
N ASP A 396 24.71 6.76 -17.10
CA ASP A 396 25.96 6.21 -16.55
C ASP A 396 26.93 7.34 -16.23
N GLU A 397 26.89 7.76 -14.96
CA GLU A 397 27.82 8.72 -14.36
C GLU A 397 29.12 8.06 -13.86
N GLY A 398 29.31 6.75 -14.05
CA GLY A 398 30.48 6.02 -13.58
C GLY A 398 30.52 5.78 -12.05
N THR A 399 29.42 6.03 -11.35
CA THR A 399 29.31 5.85 -9.90
C THR A 399 28.77 4.45 -9.54
N ALA A 400 29.24 3.87 -8.43
CA ALA A 400 28.76 2.59 -7.89
C ALA A 400 28.60 1.43 -8.90
N PRO A 401 29.61 1.12 -9.75
CA PRO A 401 29.47 0.19 -10.88
C PRO A 401 29.08 -1.24 -10.45
N GLU A 402 29.58 -1.71 -9.30
CA GLU A 402 29.24 -3.04 -8.79
C GLU A 402 27.77 -3.16 -8.36
N ARG A 403 27.18 -2.08 -7.81
CA ARG A 403 25.78 -2.03 -7.39
C ARG A 403 24.87 -2.05 -8.61
N TRP A 404 25.15 -1.21 -9.61
CA TRP A 404 24.45 -1.22 -10.89
C TRP A 404 24.52 -2.58 -11.59
N LYS A 405 25.68 -3.23 -11.59
CA LYS A 405 25.84 -4.57 -12.17
C LYS A 405 24.94 -5.61 -11.49
N LYS A 406 24.98 -5.69 -10.14
CA LYS A 406 24.11 -6.59 -9.37
C LYS A 406 22.63 -6.34 -9.66
N LEU A 407 22.24 -5.07 -9.77
CA LEU A 407 20.87 -4.66 -10.05
C LEU A 407 20.43 -5.07 -11.47
N LYS A 408 21.28 -4.84 -12.48
CA LYS A 408 21.06 -5.27 -13.86
C LYS A 408 20.90 -6.79 -13.98
N ASP A 409 21.75 -7.56 -13.29
CA ASP A 409 21.67 -9.03 -13.30
C ASP A 409 20.33 -9.54 -12.73
N LYS A 410 19.81 -8.85 -11.71
CA LYS A 410 18.53 -9.19 -11.06
C LYS A 410 17.31 -8.79 -11.90
N ILE A 411 17.32 -7.60 -12.50
CA ILE A 411 16.14 -7.00 -13.16
C ILE A 411 16.11 -7.24 -14.67
N LYS A 412 17.28 -7.50 -15.27
CA LYS A 412 17.48 -7.80 -16.69
C LYS A 412 16.92 -6.70 -17.59
N GLY A 413 16.19 -7.05 -18.66
CA GLY A 413 15.70 -6.11 -19.68
C GLY A 413 14.74 -5.02 -19.21
N ARG A 414 14.35 -5.01 -17.92
CA ARG A 414 13.56 -3.94 -17.31
C ARG A 414 14.42 -2.75 -16.86
N LEU A 415 15.75 -2.84 -16.86
CA LEU A 415 16.63 -1.71 -16.56
C LEU A 415 17.49 -1.39 -17.77
N HIS A 416 17.32 -0.19 -18.32
CA HIS A 416 18.24 0.38 -19.30
C HIS A 416 19.13 1.40 -18.59
N GLN A 417 20.44 1.17 -18.65
CA GLN A 417 21.42 2.19 -18.32
C GLN A 417 22.19 2.50 -19.60
N TRP A 418 22.31 3.78 -19.93
CA TRP A 418 23.09 4.21 -21.08
C TRP A 418 24.54 3.68 -20.99
N PRO A 419 25.18 3.28 -22.10
CA PRO A 419 26.55 2.78 -22.07
C PRO A 419 27.58 3.74 -21.47
N LYS A 420 27.35 5.05 -21.59
CA LYS A 420 28.16 6.12 -20.99
C LYS A 420 27.40 7.45 -21.03
N GLY A 421 27.56 8.29 -20.02
CA GLY A 421 26.96 9.63 -20.03
C GLY A 421 25.44 9.60 -19.94
N CYS A 422 24.79 10.62 -20.50
CA CYS A 422 23.37 10.90 -20.27
C CYS A 422 22.48 10.72 -21.51
N THR A 423 21.17 10.77 -21.31
CA THR A 423 20.16 10.71 -22.39
C THR A 423 20.43 11.74 -23.50
N GLU A 424 20.74 12.99 -23.18
CA GLU A 424 21.04 14.01 -24.20
C GLU A 424 22.26 13.64 -25.04
N TYR A 425 23.30 13.06 -24.43
CA TYR A 425 24.51 12.64 -25.13
C TYR A 425 24.19 11.60 -26.22
N HIS A 426 23.41 10.58 -25.86
CA HIS A 426 23.05 9.52 -26.79
C HIS A 426 22.07 9.97 -27.86
N VAL A 427 21.01 10.70 -27.48
CA VAL A 427 19.99 11.14 -28.43
C VAL A 427 20.55 12.16 -29.43
N ILE A 428 21.25 13.20 -28.97
CA ILE A 428 21.87 14.20 -29.85
C ILE A 428 23.01 13.56 -30.66
N GLY A 429 23.73 12.62 -30.05
CA GLY A 429 24.76 11.83 -30.71
C GLY A 429 24.24 11.01 -31.89
N ALA A 430 22.97 10.61 -31.92
CA ALA A 430 22.35 9.90 -33.02
C ALA A 430 21.73 10.82 -34.09
N VAL A 431 21.66 12.14 -33.86
CA VAL A 431 21.08 13.08 -34.84
C VAL A 431 22.03 13.24 -36.04
N PRO A 432 21.56 13.03 -37.29
CA PRO A 432 22.35 13.30 -38.49
C PRO A 432 22.90 14.73 -38.52
N GLU A 433 24.16 14.90 -38.94
CA GLU A 433 24.85 16.19 -38.88
C GLU A 433 24.14 17.30 -39.67
N ALA A 434 23.53 16.95 -40.80
CA ALA A 434 22.72 17.87 -41.62
C ALA A 434 21.50 18.45 -40.88
N ASN A 435 20.98 17.74 -39.88
CA ASN A 435 19.78 18.10 -39.14
C ASN A 435 20.09 18.70 -37.76
N LEU A 436 21.35 18.69 -37.34
CA LEU A 436 21.77 19.02 -35.98
C LEU A 436 21.41 20.46 -35.57
N LEU A 437 21.52 21.42 -36.49
CA LEU A 437 21.17 22.82 -36.24
C LEU A 437 19.67 23.02 -35.97
N ALA A 438 18.81 22.08 -36.37
CA ALA A 438 17.38 22.13 -36.05
C ALA A 438 17.13 21.95 -34.54
N LEU A 439 18.06 21.38 -33.77
CA LEU A 439 17.97 21.29 -32.31
C LEU A 439 17.97 22.69 -31.65
N LEU A 440 18.58 23.68 -32.30
CA LEU A 440 18.66 25.07 -31.82
C LEU A 440 17.33 25.82 -31.95
N LYS A 441 16.38 25.26 -32.69
CA LYS A 441 15.07 25.86 -32.85
C LYS A 441 14.19 25.56 -31.64
N ASP A 442 13.30 26.45 -31.28
CA ASP A 442 12.26 26.20 -30.27
C ASP A 442 11.08 25.40 -30.87
N THR A 443 10.00 25.28 -30.11
CA THR A 443 8.77 24.59 -30.54
C THR A 443 8.01 25.32 -31.66
N GLU A 444 8.28 26.60 -31.88
CA GLU A 444 7.69 27.41 -32.95
C GLU A 444 8.53 27.37 -34.23
N GLY A 445 9.72 26.76 -34.16
CA GLY A 445 10.64 26.61 -35.28
C GLY A 445 11.58 27.80 -35.46
N GLU A 446 11.56 28.77 -34.54
CA GLU A 446 12.46 29.90 -34.50
C GLU A 446 13.75 29.56 -33.73
N LEU A 447 14.84 30.27 -34.00
CA LEU A 447 16.10 30.04 -33.28
C LEU A 447 15.98 30.49 -31.82
N ASP A 448 16.19 29.56 -30.89
CA ASP A 448 16.13 29.84 -29.47
C ASP A 448 17.33 30.68 -29.04
N GLY A 449 17.03 31.93 -28.69
CA GLY A 449 18.03 32.91 -28.28
C GLY A 449 18.78 32.58 -26.99
N TYR A 450 18.21 31.73 -26.12
CA TYR A 450 18.86 31.23 -24.91
C TYR A 450 19.79 30.06 -25.21
N ARG A 451 19.36 29.10 -26.03
CA ARG A 451 20.25 28.00 -26.48
C ARG A 451 21.48 28.53 -27.20
N LEU A 452 21.29 29.45 -28.14
CA LEU A 452 22.40 30.12 -28.82
C LEU A 452 23.33 30.85 -27.85
N ARG A 453 22.79 31.50 -26.82
CA ARG A 453 23.60 32.15 -25.78
C ARG A 453 24.47 31.14 -25.02
N THR A 454 23.92 29.99 -24.65
CA THR A 454 24.70 28.95 -23.95
C THR A 454 25.88 28.41 -24.78
N LEU A 455 25.74 28.38 -26.11
CA LEU A 455 26.80 27.96 -27.04
C LEU A 455 27.87 29.05 -27.19
N ALA A 456 27.45 30.30 -27.39
CA ALA A 456 28.34 31.45 -27.49
C ALA A 456 29.20 31.61 -26.23
N GLU A 457 28.60 31.48 -25.04
CA GLU A 457 29.32 31.59 -23.76
C GLU A 457 30.37 30.48 -23.57
N ARG A 458 30.10 29.25 -24.03
CA ARG A 458 31.07 28.15 -24.01
C ARG A 458 32.25 28.36 -24.96
N LEU A 459 32.09 29.21 -25.98
CA LEU A 459 33.16 29.61 -26.91
C LEU A 459 33.80 30.96 -26.53
N GLY A 460 33.35 31.61 -25.46
CA GLY A 460 33.84 32.94 -25.05
C GLY A 460 33.39 34.08 -25.98
N LEU A 461 32.31 33.89 -26.74
CA LEU A 461 31.79 34.87 -27.70
C LEU A 461 30.73 35.77 -27.07
N GLN A 462 30.74 37.06 -27.44
CA GLN A 462 29.65 37.99 -27.14
C GLN A 462 28.52 37.90 -28.17
N ASP A 463 28.87 37.67 -29.44
CA ASP A 463 27.92 37.43 -30.52
C ASP A 463 27.40 35.98 -30.45
N LYS A 464 26.08 35.84 -30.52
CA LYS A 464 25.36 34.56 -30.46
C LYS A 464 24.79 34.13 -31.80
N SER A 465 25.16 34.82 -32.88
CA SER A 465 24.81 34.44 -34.26
C SER A 465 25.40 33.07 -34.63
N THR A 466 24.69 32.33 -35.49
CA THR A 466 25.14 31.03 -35.98
C THR A 466 26.46 31.12 -36.72
N GLU A 467 26.68 32.23 -37.43
CA GLU A 467 27.88 32.49 -38.23
C GLU A 467 29.10 32.71 -37.33
N ALA A 468 28.95 33.45 -36.22
CA ALA A 468 30.03 33.67 -35.26
C ALA A 468 30.42 32.38 -34.54
N ILE A 469 29.43 31.56 -34.16
CA ILE A 469 29.65 30.27 -33.53
C ILE A 469 30.36 29.32 -34.51
N GLU A 470 29.94 29.26 -35.77
CA GLU A 470 30.57 28.41 -36.79
C GLU A 470 32.04 28.81 -37.05
N ALA A 471 32.33 30.11 -37.12
CA ALA A 471 33.68 30.62 -37.29
C ALA A 471 34.60 30.22 -36.11
N ALA A 472 34.10 30.31 -34.88
CA ALA A 472 34.84 29.92 -33.68
C ALA A 472 35.02 28.40 -33.55
N LEU A 473 34.04 27.60 -34.00
CA LEU A 473 34.17 26.15 -34.08
C LEU A 473 35.29 25.75 -35.05
N LYS A 474 35.35 26.35 -36.25
CA LYS A 474 36.44 26.12 -37.22
C LYS A 474 37.81 26.49 -36.65
N ALA A 475 37.90 27.58 -35.89
CA ALA A 475 39.16 28.02 -35.28
C ALA A 475 39.63 27.12 -34.11
N SER A 476 38.70 26.50 -33.39
CA SER A 476 38.99 25.64 -32.23
C SER A 476 39.09 24.14 -32.55
N GLY A 477 38.76 23.73 -33.78
CA GLY A 477 38.75 22.34 -34.21
C GLY A 477 37.61 21.51 -33.58
N LYS A 478 36.62 22.15 -32.95
CA LYS A 478 35.46 21.49 -32.33
C LYS A 478 34.32 21.37 -33.33
N THR A 479 33.45 20.37 -33.13
CA THR A 479 32.25 20.17 -33.95
C THR A 479 31.01 20.79 -33.31
N TRP A 480 29.98 21.07 -34.13
CA TRP A 480 28.66 21.48 -33.62
C TRP A 480 28.09 20.45 -32.65
N ARG A 481 28.29 19.15 -32.92
CA ARG A 481 27.79 18.05 -32.09
C ARG A 481 28.39 18.09 -30.69
N GLU A 482 29.71 18.18 -30.59
CA GLU A 482 30.40 18.25 -29.30
C GLU A 482 29.94 19.46 -28.48
N LEU A 483 29.79 20.62 -29.11
CA LEU A 483 29.37 21.84 -28.42
C LEU A 483 27.93 21.76 -27.94
N ILE A 484 27.01 21.28 -28.80
CA ILE A 484 25.59 21.13 -28.47
C ILE A 484 25.40 20.12 -27.36
N ILE A 485 26.05 18.95 -27.44
CA ILE A 485 25.99 17.92 -26.40
C ILE A 485 26.51 18.48 -25.07
N ALA A 486 27.65 19.17 -25.08
CA ALA A 486 28.23 19.73 -23.86
C ALA A 486 27.29 20.79 -23.23
N ALA A 487 26.64 21.62 -24.05
CA ALA A 487 25.67 22.61 -23.58
C ALA A 487 24.39 21.97 -23.02
N ALA A 488 23.83 21.00 -23.74
CA ALA A 488 22.61 20.31 -23.36
C ALA A 488 22.76 19.48 -22.08
N SER A 489 23.88 18.76 -21.93
CA SER A 489 24.18 17.98 -20.72
C SER A 489 24.63 18.83 -19.53
N GLY A 490 25.00 20.09 -19.77
CA GLY A 490 25.56 20.96 -18.74
C GLY A 490 26.96 20.53 -18.31
N CYS A 491 27.71 19.87 -19.19
CA CYS A 491 29.09 19.45 -18.94
C CYS A 491 29.96 20.65 -18.55
N ASN A 492 30.70 20.55 -17.45
CA ASN A 492 31.59 21.59 -16.93
C ASN A 492 33.05 21.40 -17.33
N ASP A 493 33.38 20.37 -18.11
CA ASP A 493 34.75 20.12 -18.57
C ASP A 493 35.27 21.27 -19.44
N GLY A 494 36.39 21.85 -19.04
CA GLY A 494 36.99 23.00 -19.72
C GLY A 494 36.34 24.35 -19.40
N ALA A 495 35.47 24.43 -18.37
CA ALA A 495 34.91 25.70 -17.90
C ALA A 495 36.01 26.60 -17.30
N PRO A 496 36.00 27.93 -17.57
CA PRO A 496 36.86 28.87 -16.87
C PRO A 496 36.65 28.81 -15.35
N ALA A 497 37.71 29.03 -14.57
CA ALA A 497 37.63 29.04 -13.11
C ALA A 497 36.52 29.99 -12.61
N GLY A 498 35.60 29.46 -11.80
CA GLY A 498 34.43 30.19 -11.29
C GLY A 498 33.18 30.14 -12.18
N GLN A 499 33.26 29.64 -13.42
CA GLN A 499 32.11 29.50 -14.33
C GLN A 499 31.50 28.09 -14.39
N GLU A 500 32.05 27.12 -13.67
CA GLU A 500 31.55 25.73 -13.63
C GLU A 500 30.05 25.64 -13.31
N LYS A 501 29.58 26.44 -12.33
CA LYS A 501 28.17 26.52 -11.96
C LYS A 501 27.30 27.12 -13.07
N VAL A 502 27.86 28.04 -13.86
CA VAL A 502 27.16 28.65 -15.00
C VAL A 502 27.01 27.62 -16.11
N TRP A 503 28.10 26.95 -16.49
CA TRP A 503 28.07 25.88 -17.50
C TRP A 503 27.14 24.73 -17.13
N LYS A 504 27.09 24.37 -15.84
CA LYS A 504 26.15 23.37 -15.33
C LYS A 504 24.68 23.81 -15.46
N LYS A 505 24.40 25.11 -15.32
CA LYS A 505 23.05 25.67 -15.52
C LYS A 505 22.64 25.76 -16.99
N HIS A 506 23.57 25.62 -17.95
CA HIS A 506 23.21 25.69 -19.36
C HIS A 506 22.17 24.62 -19.72
N SER A 507 22.25 23.41 -19.15
CA SER A 507 21.29 22.33 -19.39
C SER A 507 19.83 22.71 -19.12
N GLN A 508 19.58 23.66 -18.21
CA GLN A 508 18.23 24.17 -17.89
C GLN A 508 17.58 24.92 -19.06
N GLN A 509 18.39 25.47 -19.98
CA GLN A 509 17.92 26.13 -21.21
C GLN A 509 17.69 25.14 -22.37
N TRP A 510 17.99 23.86 -22.15
CA TRP A 510 17.87 22.80 -23.14
C TRP A 510 16.72 21.87 -22.76
N PHE A 511 17.05 20.68 -22.26
CA PHE A 511 16.08 19.60 -22.07
C PHE A 511 15.92 19.19 -20.59
N LYS A 512 16.47 19.96 -19.63
CA LYS A 512 16.45 19.64 -18.18
C LYS A 512 15.10 19.90 -17.50
N SER A 513 14.01 19.39 -18.08
CA SER A 513 12.65 19.40 -17.53
C SER A 513 11.82 18.27 -18.16
N THR A 514 10.64 17.96 -17.61
CA THR A 514 9.73 16.97 -18.21
C THR A 514 9.27 17.39 -19.61
N VAL A 515 8.94 18.67 -19.80
CA VAL A 515 8.58 19.20 -21.14
C VAL A 515 9.78 19.14 -22.08
N GLY A 516 10.98 19.48 -21.59
CA GLY A 516 12.23 19.38 -22.36
C GLY A 516 12.58 17.95 -22.77
N GLY A 517 12.35 16.97 -21.90
CA GLY A 517 12.51 15.54 -22.22
C GLY A 517 11.56 15.07 -23.33
N GLN A 518 10.30 15.52 -23.29
CA GLN A 518 9.34 15.26 -24.37
C GLN A 518 9.77 15.93 -25.67
N GLU A 519 10.24 17.19 -25.62
CA GLU A 519 10.79 17.91 -26.79
C GLU A 519 11.98 17.14 -27.39
N LEU A 520 12.89 16.65 -26.56
CA LEU A 520 14.04 15.85 -26.99
C LEU A 520 13.59 14.58 -27.72
N ALA A 521 12.57 13.88 -27.20
CA ALA A 521 12.02 12.68 -27.83
C ALA A 521 11.34 13.01 -29.18
N GLN A 522 10.59 14.11 -29.27
CA GLN A 522 9.96 14.56 -30.50
C GLN A 522 11.01 14.93 -31.56
N LYS A 523 12.07 15.66 -31.17
CA LYS A 523 13.17 16.02 -32.07
C LYS A 523 13.99 14.81 -32.48
N MET A 524 14.20 13.83 -31.60
CA MET A 524 14.85 12.57 -31.96
C MET A 524 14.14 11.89 -33.13
N VAL A 525 12.81 11.85 -33.11
CA VAL A 525 12.00 11.27 -34.20
C VAL A 525 12.06 12.16 -35.44
N ALA A 526 11.74 13.46 -35.30
CA ALA A 526 11.65 14.39 -36.42
C ALA A 526 12.98 14.58 -37.17
N LEU A 527 14.13 14.45 -36.48
CA LEU A 527 15.46 14.63 -37.07
C LEU A 527 16.10 13.32 -37.54
N GLY A 528 15.41 12.17 -37.39
CA GLY A 528 15.86 10.88 -37.91
C GLY A 528 16.83 10.11 -37.01
N ALA A 529 16.92 10.44 -35.72
CA ALA A 529 17.79 9.75 -34.76
C ALA A 529 17.18 8.45 -34.20
N TRP A 530 15.85 8.25 -34.35
CA TRP A 530 15.17 7.11 -33.76
C TRP A 530 15.67 5.74 -34.26
N GLU A 531 16.06 5.62 -35.53
CA GLU A 531 16.53 4.34 -36.08
C GLU A 531 17.78 3.79 -35.38
N GLU A 532 18.66 4.68 -34.89
CA GLU A 532 19.88 4.32 -34.15
C GLU A 532 19.59 4.08 -32.66
N ILE A 533 18.62 4.79 -32.08
CA ILE A 533 18.26 4.70 -30.65
C ILE A 533 17.33 3.52 -30.37
N GLN A 534 16.42 3.19 -31.29
CA GLN A 534 15.40 2.17 -31.11
C GLN A 534 15.98 0.82 -30.62
N PRO A 535 17.05 0.25 -31.19
CA PRO A 535 17.58 -1.05 -30.74
C PRO A 535 18.02 -1.06 -29.26
N GLN A 536 18.38 0.11 -28.71
CA GLN A 536 18.85 0.26 -27.33
C GLN A 536 17.67 0.32 -26.35
N LEU A 537 16.58 1.00 -26.69
CA LEU A 537 15.44 1.25 -25.81
C LEU A 537 14.28 0.26 -26.00
N LEU A 538 14.18 -0.38 -27.17
CA LEU A 538 13.12 -1.35 -27.46
C LEU A 538 13.05 -2.50 -26.44
N PRO A 539 14.16 -3.06 -25.90
CA PRO A 539 14.10 -4.04 -24.83
C PRO A 539 13.39 -3.55 -23.57
N LEU A 540 13.65 -2.30 -23.15
CA LEU A 540 13.01 -1.68 -22.00
C LEU A 540 11.51 -1.48 -22.24
N ILE A 541 11.16 -0.91 -23.40
CA ILE A 541 9.76 -0.68 -23.80
C ILE A 541 8.99 -2.00 -23.84
N ASN A 542 9.58 -3.04 -24.45
CA ASN A 542 8.97 -4.36 -24.52
C ASN A 542 8.84 -5.02 -23.15
N ALA A 543 9.79 -4.80 -22.24
CA ALA A 543 9.68 -5.30 -20.88
C ALA A 543 8.53 -4.64 -20.12
N VAL A 544 8.29 -3.34 -20.33
CA VAL A 544 7.14 -2.61 -19.76
C VAL A 544 5.82 -3.08 -20.37
N LEU A 545 5.74 -3.27 -21.69
CA LEU A 545 4.55 -3.81 -22.37
C LEU A 545 4.20 -5.22 -21.89
N ALA A 546 5.20 -6.11 -21.82
CA ALA A 546 5.02 -7.48 -21.37
C ALA A 546 4.56 -7.53 -19.90
N ALA A 547 5.08 -6.64 -19.05
CA ALA A 547 4.72 -6.54 -17.64
C ALA A 547 3.23 -6.25 -17.39
N VAL A 548 2.54 -5.63 -18.35
CA VAL A 548 1.09 -5.39 -18.27
C VAL A 548 0.25 -6.31 -19.15
N GLY A 549 0.87 -7.31 -19.79
CA GLY A 549 0.19 -8.32 -20.61
C GLY A 549 -0.04 -7.91 -22.07
N LEU A 550 0.66 -6.88 -22.57
CA LEU A 550 0.59 -6.46 -23.98
C LEU A 550 1.64 -7.19 -24.83
N GLN A 551 1.38 -7.26 -26.14
CA GLN A 551 2.31 -7.85 -27.09
C GLN A 551 3.58 -7.00 -27.23
N THR A 552 4.72 -7.67 -27.29
CA THR A 552 6.00 -7.01 -27.56
C THR A 552 6.08 -6.56 -29.01
N LEU A 553 6.79 -5.45 -29.23
CA LEU A 553 6.98 -4.84 -30.53
C LEU A 553 8.29 -5.34 -31.15
N GLN A 554 8.24 -5.71 -32.44
CA GLN A 554 9.46 -5.95 -33.23
C GLN A 554 10.14 -4.62 -33.61
N LYS A 555 9.31 -3.60 -33.85
CA LYS A 555 9.70 -2.22 -34.14
C LYS A 555 8.63 -1.29 -33.58
N LEU A 556 9.05 -0.14 -33.05
CA LEU A 556 8.15 0.92 -32.66
C LEU A 556 8.24 2.00 -33.74
N ASP A 557 7.20 2.10 -34.57
CA ASP A 557 7.12 3.12 -35.61
C ASP A 557 6.66 4.44 -34.97
N LEU A 558 7.51 5.46 -35.03
CA LEU A 558 7.32 6.78 -34.42
C LEU A 558 7.14 7.89 -35.45
#